data_AF-A0A4Q9MAB0-F1
#
_entry.id   AF-A0A4Q9MAB0-F1
#
_cell.length_a   1.000
_cell.length_b   1.000
_cell.length_c   1.000
_cell.angle_alpha   90.00
_cell.angle_beta   90.00
_cell.angle_gamma   90.00
#
_symmetry.space_group_name_H-M   'P 1'
#
loop_
_entity.id
_entity.type
_entity.pdbx_description
1 polymer ?
#
loop_
_entity_poly.entity_id
_entity_poly.type
_entity_poly.pdbx_seq_one_letter_code
_entity_poly.pdbx_strand_id
1 'polypeptide(L)'
;MALSEFSSIGKRKLGVHVLLIIFTILALAFAVRVNHFQEYYFMADLFPLGLAVTTLVILIFTLVLDVAIKNIPTARPAVEVGLLYVLSIFWLAFNAFSTSRWSRIPMSCGSIPDEYADMRGWCRDVQALKSFVWIEFVAIFFTASWILRYALSEHKQGHQHIWGGPLSRYRPHEGAPNARLTFTDYFAPVRGHQAFEKF
;
A
#
# COMPACT_ATOMS: atom_id res chain seq x y z
N MET A 1 -7.60 1.44 20.43
CA MET A 1 -7.15 2.82 20.12
C MET A 1 -8.31 3.54 19.46
N ALA A 2 -8.74 4.70 19.96
CA ALA A 2 -9.92 5.38 19.45
C ALA A 2 -9.64 6.04 18.10
N LEU A 3 -10.48 5.81 17.09
CA LEU A 3 -10.39 6.43 15.75
C LEU A 3 -10.46 7.98 15.78
N SER A 4 -10.83 8.56 16.93
CA SER A 4 -10.86 10.00 17.19
C SER A 4 -9.47 10.63 17.24
N GLU A 5 -8.40 9.85 17.50
CA GLU A 5 -7.03 10.39 17.57
C GLU A 5 -6.44 10.72 16.19
N PHE A 6 -6.96 10.12 15.11
CA PHE A 6 -6.44 10.32 13.76
C PHE A 6 -6.83 11.67 13.16
N SER A 7 -5.87 12.32 12.49
CA SER A 7 -6.13 13.55 11.74
C SER A 7 -7.01 13.27 10.52
N SER A 8 -7.65 14.30 9.96
CA SER A 8 -8.48 14.16 8.76
C SER A 8 -7.67 13.61 7.57
N ILE A 9 -6.43 14.07 7.42
CA ILE A 9 -5.46 13.57 6.44
C ILE A 9 -5.07 12.12 6.75
N GLY A 10 -4.83 11.80 8.02
CA GLY A 10 -4.55 10.43 8.46
C GLY A 10 -5.67 9.45 8.12
N LYS A 11 -6.92 9.85 8.33
CA LYS A 11 -8.09 9.04 7.95
C LYS A 11 -8.16 8.79 6.44
N ARG A 12 -7.87 9.81 5.62
CA ARG A 12 -7.77 9.66 4.15
C ARG A 12 -6.66 8.71 3.75
N LYS A 13 -5.47 8.86 4.34
CA LYS A 13 -4.32 7.99 4.13
C LYS A 13 -4.63 6.53 4.46
N LEU A 14 -5.23 6.28 5.63
CA LEU A 14 -5.66 4.93 6.05
C LEU A 14 -6.71 4.36 5.09
N GLY A 15 -7.70 5.17 4.67
CA GLY A 15 -8.69 4.77 3.68
C GLY A 15 -8.08 4.36 2.35
N VAL A 16 -7.07 5.11 1.87
CA VAL A 16 -6.33 4.75 0.65
C VAL A 16 -5.54 3.45 0.83
N HIS A 17 -4.92 3.21 2.00
CA HIS A 17 -4.23 1.93 2.27
C HIS A 17 -5.17 0.74 2.28
N VAL A 18 -6.36 0.90 2.88
CA VAL A 18 -7.40 -0.15 2.86
C VAL A 18 -7.86 -0.41 1.43
N LEU A 19 -8.04 0.63 0.62
CA LEU A 19 -8.40 0.49 -0.78
C LEU A 19 -7.32 -0.25 -1.59
N LEU A 20 -6.04 0.09 -1.37
CA LEU A 20 -4.91 -0.62 -1.98
C LEU A 20 -4.93 -2.10 -1.59
N ILE A 21 -5.11 -2.43 -0.31
CA ILE A 21 -5.22 -3.83 0.14
C ILE A 21 -6.35 -4.58 -0.59
N ILE A 22 -7.51 -3.95 -0.78
CA ILE A 22 -8.62 -4.56 -1.53
C ILE A 22 -8.21 -4.84 -2.98
N PHE A 23 -7.62 -3.87 -3.67
CA PHE A 23 -7.15 -4.07 -5.04
C PHE A 23 -6.04 -5.13 -5.13
N THR A 24 -5.10 -5.16 -4.18
CA THR A 24 -4.08 -6.21 -4.08
C THR A 24 -4.71 -7.59 -3.90
N ILE A 25 -5.74 -7.75 -3.06
CA ILE A 25 -6.45 -9.02 -2.85
C ILE A 25 -7.16 -9.47 -4.13
N LEU A 26 -7.78 -8.55 -4.86
CA LEU A 26 -8.42 -8.86 -6.14
C LEU A 26 -7.37 -9.32 -7.18
N ALA A 27 -6.25 -8.59 -7.30
CA ALA A 27 -5.14 -8.98 -8.16
C ALA A 27 -4.57 -10.35 -7.78
N LEU A 28 -4.40 -10.63 -6.47
CA LEU A 28 -3.97 -11.91 -5.93
C LEU A 28 -4.94 -13.04 -6.31
N ALA A 29 -6.24 -12.83 -6.12
CA ALA A 29 -7.27 -13.82 -6.42
C ALA A 29 -7.27 -14.19 -7.91
N PHE A 30 -7.23 -13.20 -8.81
CA PHE A 30 -7.14 -13.47 -10.25
C PHE A 30 -5.80 -14.11 -10.64
N ALA A 31 -4.69 -13.69 -10.02
CA ALA A 31 -3.38 -14.30 -10.28
C ALA A 31 -3.36 -15.79 -9.90
N VAL A 32 -3.96 -16.17 -8.76
CA VAL A 32 -4.10 -17.59 -8.37
C VAL A 32 -4.94 -18.34 -9.40
N ARG A 33 -6.10 -17.81 -9.82
CA ARG A 33 -6.98 -18.49 -10.79
C ARG A 33 -6.30 -18.69 -12.15
N VAL A 34 -5.59 -17.68 -12.66
CA VAL A 34 -4.85 -17.77 -13.92
C VAL A 34 -3.73 -18.80 -13.85
N ASN A 35 -2.95 -18.81 -12.76
CA ASN A 35 -1.83 -19.73 -12.60
C ASN A 35 -2.28 -21.17 -12.31
N HIS A 36 -3.42 -21.36 -11.64
CA HIS A 36 -3.98 -22.69 -11.39
C HIS A 36 -4.32 -23.42 -12.69
N PHE A 37 -4.90 -22.72 -13.67
CA PHE A 37 -5.19 -23.29 -15.00
C PHE A 37 -3.93 -23.74 -15.76
N GLN A 38 -2.80 -23.08 -15.52
CA GLN A 38 -1.51 -23.39 -16.15
C GLN A 38 -0.63 -24.31 -15.30
N GLU A 39 -1.18 -24.89 -14.22
CA GLU A 39 -0.48 -25.73 -13.24
C GLU A 39 0.83 -25.10 -12.70
N TYR A 40 0.87 -23.77 -12.63
CA TYR A 40 2.05 -22.99 -12.22
C TYR A 40 3.32 -23.27 -13.05
N TYR A 41 3.17 -23.80 -14.27
CA TYR A 41 4.31 -24.21 -15.11
C TYR A 41 5.18 -23.04 -15.55
N PHE A 42 4.58 -21.89 -15.85
CA PHE A 42 5.28 -20.74 -16.41
C PHE A 42 5.70 -19.75 -15.31
N MET A 43 6.99 -19.74 -14.96
CA MET A 43 7.57 -18.81 -13.97
C MET A 43 7.25 -17.33 -14.25
N ALA A 44 7.07 -16.96 -15.51
CA ALA A 44 6.68 -15.61 -15.92
C ALA A 44 5.30 -15.17 -15.40
N ASP A 45 4.35 -16.10 -15.25
CA ASP A 45 3.00 -15.81 -14.77
C ASP A 45 2.91 -15.78 -13.24
N LEU A 46 3.96 -16.22 -12.54
CA LEU A 46 4.08 -16.09 -11.10
C LEU A 46 4.50 -14.67 -10.67
N PHE A 47 4.96 -13.78 -11.57
CA PHE A 47 5.34 -12.43 -11.16
C PHE A 47 4.18 -11.61 -10.57
N PRO A 48 3.00 -11.51 -11.22
CA PRO A 48 1.84 -10.84 -10.61
C PRO A 48 1.42 -11.46 -9.28
N LEU A 49 1.50 -12.79 -9.17
CA LEU A 49 1.18 -13.53 -7.94
C LEU A 49 2.13 -13.15 -6.80
N GLY A 50 3.45 -13.28 -7.04
CA GLY A 50 4.48 -12.97 -6.05
C GLY A 50 4.51 -11.50 -5.65
N LEU A 51 4.29 -10.58 -6.60
CA LEU A 51 4.16 -9.16 -6.32
C LEU A 51 2.91 -8.85 -5.49
N ALA A 52 1.76 -9.46 -5.80
CA ALA A 52 0.54 -9.25 -5.03
C ALA A 52 0.71 -9.74 -3.59
N VAL A 53 1.29 -10.94 -3.37
CA VAL A 53 1.59 -11.45 -2.03
C VAL A 53 2.54 -10.51 -1.27
N THR A 54 3.65 -10.11 -1.90
CA THR A 54 4.65 -9.22 -1.28
C THR A 54 4.05 -7.87 -0.93
N THR A 55 3.29 -7.27 -1.85
CA THR A 55 2.59 -5.99 -1.64
C THR A 55 1.58 -6.10 -0.52
N LEU A 56 0.79 -7.18 -0.47
CA LEU A 56 -0.22 -7.41 0.56
C LEU A 56 0.41 -7.49 1.95
N VAL A 57 1.49 -8.29 2.10
CA VAL A 57 2.22 -8.41 3.36
C VAL A 57 2.77 -7.05 3.80
N ILE A 58 3.41 -6.32 2.88
CA ILE A 58 3.95 -4.99 3.17
C ILE A 58 2.85 -4.02 3.60
N LEU A 59 1.74 -3.93 2.86
CA LEU A 59 0.64 -3.01 3.16
C LEU A 59 -0.06 -3.35 4.47
N ILE A 60 -0.33 -4.64 4.74
CA ILE A 60 -0.93 -5.05 6.02
C ILE A 60 0.05 -4.74 7.17
N PHE A 61 1.32 -5.05 7.01
CA PHE A 61 2.32 -4.81 8.04
C PHE A 61 2.47 -3.32 8.35
N THR A 62 2.61 -2.46 7.34
CA THR A 62 2.71 -1.01 7.53
C THR A 62 1.44 -0.42 8.12
N LEU A 63 0.26 -0.88 7.69
CA LEU A 63 -1.03 -0.44 8.23
C LEU A 63 -1.20 -0.83 9.70
N VAL A 64 -0.94 -2.10 10.04
CA VAL A 64 -1.04 -2.60 11.41
C VAL A 64 -0.05 -1.87 12.31
N LEU A 65 1.20 -1.68 11.88
CA LEU A 65 2.20 -0.95 12.66
C LEU A 65 1.81 0.52 12.87
N ASP A 66 1.30 1.21 11.85
CA ASP A 66 0.87 2.61 11.97
C ASP A 66 -0.29 2.75 12.97
N VAL A 67 -1.23 1.82 12.94
CA VAL A 67 -2.37 1.79 13.89
C VAL A 67 -1.93 1.37 15.29
N ALA A 68 -1.06 0.37 15.42
CA ALA A 68 -0.67 -0.19 16.72
C ALA A 68 0.36 0.67 17.47
N ILE A 69 1.32 1.27 16.77
CA ILE A 69 2.48 1.95 17.36
C ILE A 69 2.42 3.44 17.02
N LYS A 70 2.41 4.29 18.06
CA LYS A 70 2.23 5.75 17.90
C LYS A 70 3.33 6.44 17.10
N ASN A 71 4.57 5.95 17.16
CA ASN A 71 5.73 6.55 16.50
C ASN A 71 6.61 5.48 15.84
N ILE A 72 6.11 4.87 14.76
CA ILE A 72 6.86 3.88 13.99
C ILE A 72 7.57 4.55 12.79
N PRO A 73 8.87 4.24 12.55
CA PRO A 73 9.60 4.80 11.41
C PRO A 73 8.98 4.46 10.05
N THR A 74 8.31 3.31 9.91
CA THR A 74 7.67 2.87 8.66
C THR A 74 6.48 3.74 8.24
N ALA A 75 5.86 4.45 9.18
CA ALA A 75 4.73 5.34 8.92
C ALA A 75 5.18 6.80 8.67
N ARG A 76 6.49 7.08 8.71
CA ARG A 76 7.03 8.40 8.35
C ARG A 76 6.91 8.60 6.84
N PRO A 77 6.53 9.81 6.37
CA PRO A 77 6.32 10.07 4.95
C PRO A 77 7.48 9.66 4.05
N ALA A 78 8.73 9.89 4.47
CA ALA A 78 9.91 9.56 3.66
C ALA A 78 10.05 8.05 3.40
N VAL A 79 9.89 7.24 4.45
CA VAL A 79 10.01 5.77 4.35
C VAL A 79 8.83 5.20 3.57
N GLU A 80 7.63 5.66 3.87
CA GLU A 80 6.41 5.19 3.23
C GLU A 80 6.39 5.53 1.73
N VAL A 81 6.75 6.76 1.35
CA VAL A 81 6.88 7.18 -0.05
C VAL A 81 7.95 6.36 -0.76
N GLY A 82 9.11 6.15 -0.13
CA GLY A 82 10.18 5.32 -0.71
C GLY A 82 9.71 3.89 -0.98
N LEU A 83 9.04 3.28 0.00
CA LEU A 83 8.49 1.93 -0.10
C LEU A 83 7.44 1.82 -1.21
N LEU A 84 6.48 2.75 -1.27
CA LEU A 84 5.43 2.76 -2.29
C LEU A 84 6.00 3.02 -3.69
N TYR A 85 7.01 3.88 -3.86
CA TYR A 85 7.65 4.07 -5.17
C TYR A 85 8.43 2.84 -5.62
N VAL A 86 9.16 2.16 -4.73
CA VAL A 86 9.83 0.90 -5.06
C VAL A 86 8.82 -0.16 -5.51
N LEU A 87 7.72 -0.30 -4.77
CA LEU A 87 6.61 -1.18 -5.17
C LEU A 87 6.03 -0.78 -6.52
N SER A 88 5.80 0.51 -6.76
CA SER A 88 5.28 1.03 -8.02
C SER A 88 6.21 0.73 -9.21
N ILE A 89 7.53 0.85 -9.04
CA ILE A 89 8.52 0.50 -10.07
C ILE A 89 8.46 -0.99 -10.40
N PHE A 90 8.40 -1.86 -9.38
CA PHE A 90 8.28 -3.29 -9.61
C PHE A 90 6.97 -3.66 -10.30
N TRP A 91 5.84 -3.12 -9.83
CA TRP A 91 4.55 -3.28 -10.50
C TRP A 91 4.63 -2.85 -11.97
N LEU A 92 5.19 -1.67 -12.28
CA LEU A 92 5.35 -1.22 -13.66
C LEU A 92 6.16 -2.20 -14.52
N ALA A 93 7.35 -2.59 -14.05
CA ALA A 93 8.28 -3.43 -14.80
C ALA A 93 7.69 -4.82 -15.09
N PHE A 94 7.19 -5.50 -14.06
CA PHE A 94 6.64 -6.85 -14.20
C PHE A 94 5.27 -6.87 -14.89
N ASN A 95 4.47 -5.82 -14.76
CA ASN A 95 3.21 -5.70 -15.49
C ASN A 95 3.43 -5.47 -16.98
N ALA A 96 4.43 -4.65 -17.35
CA ALA A 96 4.79 -4.46 -18.75
C ALA A 96 5.25 -5.78 -19.39
N PHE A 97 6.09 -6.55 -18.68
CA PHE A 97 6.51 -7.87 -19.11
C PHE A 97 5.34 -8.86 -19.26
N SER A 98 4.50 -8.99 -18.22
CA SER A 98 3.35 -9.92 -18.23
C SER A 98 2.33 -9.54 -19.32
N THR A 99 2.05 -8.24 -19.47
CA THR A 99 1.12 -7.74 -20.49
C THR A 99 1.62 -8.00 -21.91
N SER A 100 2.93 -7.87 -22.17
CA SER A 100 3.54 -8.20 -23.45
C SER A 100 3.36 -9.68 -23.82
N ARG A 101 3.51 -10.57 -22.83
CA ARG A 101 3.28 -12.02 -23.00
C ARG A 101 1.81 -12.33 -23.35
N TRP A 102 0.88 -11.62 -22.72
CA TRP A 102 -0.56 -11.78 -22.95
C TRP A 102 -1.05 -11.06 -24.22
N SER A 103 -0.17 -10.48 -25.04
CA SER A 103 -0.55 -9.74 -26.25
C SER A 103 -1.36 -10.55 -27.26
N ARG A 104 -1.19 -11.87 -27.29
CA ARG A 104 -1.89 -12.78 -28.21
C ARG A 104 -3.20 -13.33 -27.66
N ILE A 105 -3.54 -13.05 -26.41
CA ILE A 105 -4.79 -13.53 -25.81
C ILE A 105 -5.94 -12.67 -26.34
N PRO A 106 -6.98 -13.26 -26.94
CA PRO A 106 -8.08 -12.50 -27.54
C PRO A 106 -8.84 -11.72 -26.47
N MET A 107 -9.18 -10.46 -26.76
CA MET A 107 -10.00 -9.63 -25.86
C MET A 107 -11.47 -10.04 -25.85
N SER A 108 -11.92 -10.78 -26.87
CA SER A 108 -13.28 -11.30 -26.99
C SER A 108 -13.35 -12.73 -26.45
N CYS A 109 -13.29 -12.89 -25.12
CA CYS A 109 -13.42 -14.22 -24.52
C CYS A 109 -14.78 -14.89 -24.84
N GLY A 110 -15.80 -14.12 -25.19
CA GLY A 110 -17.12 -14.63 -25.60
C GLY A 110 -17.13 -15.37 -26.95
N SER A 111 -16.12 -15.21 -27.80
CA SER A 111 -16.05 -15.92 -29.08
C SER A 111 -15.47 -17.33 -28.97
N ILE A 112 -14.99 -17.74 -27.79
CA ILE A 112 -14.53 -19.11 -27.52
C ILE A 112 -15.78 -20.01 -27.49
N PRO A 113 -15.85 -21.12 -28.25
CA PRO A 113 -17.02 -22.02 -28.26
C PRO A 113 -17.41 -22.54 -26.88
N ASP A 114 -18.69 -22.88 -26.69
CA ASP A 114 -19.21 -23.37 -25.39
C ASP A 114 -18.56 -24.68 -24.93
N GLU A 115 -18.07 -25.48 -25.89
CA GLU A 115 -17.30 -26.71 -25.63
C GLU A 115 -16.01 -26.47 -24.83
N TYR A 116 -15.48 -25.24 -24.85
CA TYR A 116 -14.25 -24.84 -24.14
C TYR A 116 -14.54 -23.86 -22.99
N ALA A 117 -15.51 -24.21 -22.14
CA ALA A 117 -15.94 -23.37 -21.02
C ALA A 117 -14.80 -22.96 -20.07
N ASP A 118 -13.85 -23.87 -19.78
CA ASP A 118 -12.72 -23.58 -18.90
C ASP A 118 -11.76 -22.55 -19.50
N MET A 119 -11.46 -22.67 -20.80
CA MET A 119 -10.61 -21.72 -21.53
C MET A 119 -11.26 -20.33 -21.58
N ARG A 120 -12.59 -20.28 -21.71
CA ARG A 120 -13.36 -19.03 -21.65
C ARG A 120 -13.27 -18.38 -20.26
N GLY A 121 -13.38 -19.18 -19.20
CA GLY A 121 -13.20 -18.72 -17.82
C GLY A 121 -11.79 -18.15 -17.59
N TRP A 122 -10.78 -18.91 -17.99
CA TRP A 122 -9.37 -18.49 -17.93
C TRP A 122 -9.12 -17.19 -18.69
N CYS A 123 -9.65 -17.05 -19.91
CA CYS A 123 -9.51 -15.81 -20.70
C CYS A 123 -10.08 -14.58 -19.95
N ARG A 124 -11.26 -14.72 -19.33
CA ARG A 124 -11.88 -13.65 -18.54
C ARG A 124 -11.03 -13.31 -17.31
N ASP A 125 -10.50 -14.31 -16.63
CA ASP A 125 -9.64 -14.12 -15.46
C ASP A 125 -8.32 -13.42 -15.83
N VAL A 126 -7.71 -13.77 -16.97
CA VAL A 126 -6.52 -13.07 -17.49
C VAL A 126 -6.83 -11.62 -17.83
N GLN A 127 -7.97 -11.34 -18.45
CA GLN A 127 -8.38 -9.97 -18.77
C GLN A 127 -8.62 -9.13 -17.51
N ALA A 128 -9.26 -9.72 -16.49
CA ALA A 128 -9.45 -9.10 -15.20
C ALA A 128 -8.10 -8.84 -14.51
N LEU A 129 -7.24 -9.86 -14.43
CA LEU A 129 -5.89 -9.74 -13.87
C LEU A 129 -5.11 -8.61 -14.54
N LYS A 130 -5.06 -8.59 -15.87
CA LYS A 130 -4.41 -7.54 -16.66
C LYS A 130 -4.92 -6.16 -16.28
N SER A 131 -6.21 -5.98 -16.04
CA SER A 131 -6.77 -4.69 -15.64
C SER A 131 -6.36 -4.31 -14.22
N PHE A 132 -6.49 -5.25 -13.26
CA PHE A 132 -6.19 -5.00 -11.85
C PHE A 132 -4.71 -4.73 -11.60
N VAL A 133 -3.79 -5.39 -12.31
CA VAL A 133 -2.36 -5.12 -12.12
C VAL A 133 -1.99 -3.68 -12.52
N TRP A 134 -2.59 -3.14 -13.59
CA TRP A 134 -2.38 -1.75 -13.99
C TRP A 134 -3.08 -0.75 -13.04
N ILE A 135 -4.28 -1.09 -12.56
CA ILE A 135 -4.96 -0.29 -11.52
C ILE A 135 -4.11 -0.22 -10.26
N GLU A 136 -3.53 -1.33 -9.83
CA GLU A 136 -2.65 -1.42 -8.65
C GLU A 136 -1.43 -0.52 -8.81
N PHE A 137 -0.72 -0.63 -9.95
CA PHE A 137 0.40 0.24 -10.28
C PHE A 137 0.03 1.73 -10.16
N VAL A 138 -1.07 2.13 -10.81
CA VAL A 138 -1.54 3.51 -10.83
C VAL A 138 -1.94 3.98 -9.44
N ALA A 139 -2.65 3.15 -8.68
CA ALA A 139 -3.10 3.48 -7.33
C ALA A 139 -1.93 3.66 -6.36
N ILE A 140 -0.94 2.75 -6.38
CA ILE A 140 0.28 2.86 -5.56
C ILE A 140 1.08 4.13 -5.95
N PHE A 141 1.28 4.35 -7.25
CA PHE A 141 2.02 5.52 -7.76
C PHE A 141 1.37 6.85 -7.35
N PHE A 142 0.05 6.97 -7.51
CA PHE A 142 -0.67 8.18 -7.13
C PHE A 142 -0.71 8.37 -5.61
N THR A 143 -0.80 7.28 -4.84
CA THR A 143 -0.73 7.35 -3.37
C THR A 143 0.63 7.89 -2.92
N ALA A 144 1.73 7.33 -3.44
CA ALA A 144 3.09 7.80 -3.15
C ALA A 144 3.26 9.27 -3.53
N SER A 145 2.79 9.65 -4.72
CA SER A 145 2.88 11.01 -5.23
C SER A 145 2.03 12.01 -4.42
N TRP A 146 0.84 11.60 -3.98
CA TRP A 146 -0.02 12.42 -3.13
C TRP A 146 0.62 12.66 -1.76
N ILE A 147 1.14 11.62 -1.12
CA ILE A 147 1.85 11.74 0.18
C ILE A 147 3.07 12.63 0.03
N LEU A 148 3.88 12.43 -1.00
CA LEU A 148 5.07 13.25 -1.26
C LEU A 148 4.71 14.72 -1.49
N ARG A 149 3.72 15.00 -2.34
CA ARG A 149 3.25 16.37 -2.60
C ARG A 149 2.74 17.04 -1.33
N TYR A 150 1.97 16.31 -0.53
CA TYR A 150 1.48 16.82 0.75
C TYR A 150 2.65 17.14 1.70
N ALA A 151 3.59 16.21 1.86
CA ALA A 151 4.75 16.40 2.73
C ALA A 151 5.64 17.57 2.31
N LEU A 152 5.88 17.73 1.00
CA LEU A 152 6.63 18.87 0.45
C LEU A 152 5.89 20.20 0.62
N SER A 153 4.56 20.20 0.49
CA SER A 153 3.74 21.41 0.68
C SER A 153 3.85 21.92 2.12
N GLU A 154 3.67 21.05 3.10
CA GLU A 154 3.79 21.40 4.52
C GLU A 154 5.22 21.81 4.90
N HIS A 155 6.23 21.14 4.33
CA HIS A 155 7.62 21.53 4.54
C HIS A 155 7.89 22.96 4.03
N LYS A 156 7.36 23.33 2.85
CA LYS A 156 7.46 24.69 2.30
C LYS A 156 6.73 25.74 3.15
N GLN A 157 5.71 25.34 3.90
CA GLN A 157 4.99 26.22 4.83
C GLN A 157 5.72 26.39 6.18
N GLY A 158 6.89 25.76 6.37
CA GLY A 158 7.68 25.84 7.60
C GLY A 158 7.40 24.72 8.60
N HIS A 159 6.46 23.81 8.30
CA HIS A 159 6.16 22.66 9.17
C HIS A 159 7.15 21.51 8.97
N GLN A 160 8.40 21.72 9.38
CA GLN A 160 9.48 20.74 9.17
C GLN A 160 9.27 19.42 9.92
N HIS A 161 8.44 19.39 10.97
CA HIS A 161 8.17 18.21 11.78
C HIS A 161 7.37 17.12 11.05
N ILE A 162 6.83 17.41 9.85
CA ILE A 162 6.13 16.41 9.04
C ILE A 162 6.98 15.16 8.72
N TRP A 163 8.30 15.33 8.62
CA TRP A 163 9.22 14.23 8.33
C TRP A 163 9.55 13.39 9.57
N GLY A 164 9.35 13.93 10.77
CA GLY A 164 9.72 13.29 12.04
C GLY A 164 8.67 12.32 12.58
N GLY A 165 7.39 12.55 12.25
CA GLY A 165 6.27 11.78 12.79
C GLY A 165 5.47 11.02 11.72
N PRO A 166 4.55 10.14 12.15
CA PRO A 166 3.66 9.44 11.24
C PRO A 166 2.55 10.36 10.69
N LEU A 167 2.29 10.26 9.40
CA LEU A 167 1.28 11.11 8.74
C LEU A 167 -0.14 10.89 9.26
N SER A 168 -0.43 9.69 9.77
CA SER A 168 -1.73 9.31 10.35
C SER A 168 -2.14 10.20 11.54
N ARG A 169 -1.16 10.72 12.28
CA ARG A 169 -1.34 11.55 13.48
C ARG A 169 -0.83 12.97 13.31
N TYR A 170 -0.37 13.33 12.11
CA TYR A 170 0.19 14.65 11.84
C TYR A 170 -0.85 15.76 12.03
N ARG A 171 -0.45 16.81 12.76
CA ARG A 171 -1.22 18.04 12.97
C ARG A 171 -0.30 19.24 12.65
N PRO A 172 -0.65 20.11 11.69
CA PRO A 172 0.20 21.22 11.28
C PRO A 172 0.33 22.31 12.35
N HIS A 173 -0.74 22.54 13.15
CA HIS A 173 -0.80 23.63 14.14
C HIS A 173 -0.27 23.26 15.53
N GLU A 174 0.03 21.98 15.78
CA GLU A 174 0.75 21.59 16.98
C GLU A 174 2.24 21.81 16.70
N GLY A 175 2.73 22.99 17.10
CA GLY A 175 4.13 23.36 16.93
C GLY A 175 5.04 22.25 17.47
N ALA A 176 6.15 22.00 16.77
CA ALA A 176 7.12 20.99 17.17
C ALA A 176 7.49 21.19 18.66
N PRO A 177 7.13 20.27 19.57
CA PRO A 177 7.75 20.30 20.87
C PRO A 177 9.24 20.11 20.59
N ASN A 178 10.08 20.96 21.16
CA ASN A 178 11.55 20.92 21.08
C ASN A 178 12.17 19.63 21.66
N ALA A 179 11.43 18.53 21.69
CA ALA A 179 11.88 17.21 22.09
C ALA A 179 12.82 16.66 21.03
N ARG A 180 14.12 16.75 21.29
CA ARG A 180 15.07 15.74 20.82
C ARG A 180 14.51 14.37 21.22
N LEU A 181 13.84 13.69 20.31
CA LEU A 181 13.37 12.32 20.49
C LEU A 181 14.59 11.41 20.59
N THR A 182 15.01 11.08 21.81
CA THR A 182 16.06 10.10 22.07
C THR A 182 15.50 8.69 21.87
N PHE A 183 16.35 7.72 21.53
CA PHE A 183 15.95 6.32 21.32
C PHE A 183 15.18 5.72 22.52
N THR A 184 15.41 6.26 23.72
CA THR A 184 14.71 5.90 24.96
C THR A 184 13.21 6.24 24.94
N ASP A 185 12.79 7.27 24.20
CA ASP A 185 11.38 7.68 24.14
C ASP A 185 10.50 6.67 23.38
N TYR A 186 11.10 5.80 22.55
CA TYR A 186 10.36 4.76 21.81
C TYR A 186 9.86 3.62 22.72
N PHE A 187 10.53 3.40 23.86
CA PHE A 187 10.22 2.33 24.80
C PHE A 187 9.74 2.82 26.16
N ALA A 188 9.69 4.14 26.37
CA ALA A 188 9.24 4.70 27.64
C ALA A 188 7.78 4.27 27.87
N PRO A 189 7.48 3.50 28.93
CA PRO A 189 6.10 3.24 29.31
C PRO A 189 5.44 4.60 29.59
N VAL A 190 4.20 4.78 29.13
CA VAL A 190 3.40 5.98 29.39
C VAL A 190 3.40 6.22 30.90
N ARG A 191 4.31 7.07 31.36
CA ARG A 191 4.47 7.36 32.77
C ARG A 191 3.29 8.25 33.09
N GLY A 192 2.19 7.63 33.54
CA GLY A 192 1.00 8.32 34.02
C GLY A 192 1.46 9.43 34.94
N HIS A 193 1.02 10.66 34.65
CA HIS A 193 1.24 11.80 35.54
C HIS A 193 0.91 11.37 36.95
N GLN A 194 1.96 11.27 37.78
CA GLN A 194 1.81 10.91 39.17
C GLN A 194 1.06 12.07 39.85
N ALA A 195 -0.12 11.75 40.34
CA ALA A 195 -0.92 12.54 41.26
C ALA A 195 -0.25 12.58 42.65
N PHE A 196 0.98 13.09 42.72
CA PHE A 196 1.73 13.29 43.97
C PHE A 196 2.17 14.75 44.11
N GLU A 197 1.19 15.65 44.11
CA GLU A 197 1.30 16.95 44.78
C GLU A 197 0.15 17.02 45.78
N LYS A 198 0.44 16.62 47.02
CA LYS A 198 -0.21 17.02 48.27
C LYS A 198 0.27 16.06 49.36
N PHE A 199 1.42 16.37 49.95
CA PHE A 199 1.67 16.26 51.40
C PHE A 199 2.85 17.16 51.73
#